data_AF-A0AAN5C8B1-F1
#
_entry.id   AF-A0AAN5C8B1-F1
#
_cell.length_a   1.000
_cell.length_b   1.000
_cell.length_c   1.000
_cell.angle_alpha   90.00
_cell.angle_beta   90.00
_cell.angle_gamma   90.00
#
_symmetry.space_group_name_H-M   'P 1'
#
loop_
_entity.id
_entity.type
_entity.pdbx_description
1 polymer ?
#
loop_
_entity_poly.entity_id
_entity_poly.type
_entity_poly.pdbx_seq_one_letter_code
_entity_poly.pdbx_strand_id
1 'polypeptide(L)'
;MSRPTVGDLDSVVQQAWKLRPLTEDYNSLQEQIDCISSLPSTTQIASLPGWREGLLGKLRVKQNDALNERESILASLNTTLDRLTASTSVKGLSHTSVADYELFIGHFYKLVNSTRTSSSFIPAPLPTTVSTSLHRLKSDLQIKIS
;
A
#
# COMPACT_ATOMS: atom_id res chain seq x y z
N MET A 1 18.25 6.52 -19.82
CA MET A 1 17.57 6.12 -18.57
C MET A 1 17.17 7.38 -17.82
N SER A 2 15.89 7.54 -17.50
CA SER A 2 15.35 8.76 -16.87
C SER A 2 15.74 8.81 -15.39
N ARG A 3 16.21 9.98 -14.93
CA ARG A 3 16.58 10.20 -13.52
C ARG A 3 15.34 10.11 -12.60
N PRO A 4 15.52 9.66 -11.35
CA PRO A 4 14.47 9.62 -10.37
C PRO A 4 14.12 11.05 -9.98
N THR A 5 12.83 11.34 -9.90
CA THR A 5 12.31 12.69 -9.62
C THR A 5 11.67 12.75 -8.25
N VAL A 6 11.52 13.95 -7.69
CA VAL A 6 10.74 14.16 -6.46
C VAL A 6 9.31 13.62 -6.61
N GLY A 7 8.74 13.69 -7.81
CA GLY A 7 7.43 13.13 -8.13
C GLY A 7 7.35 11.61 -7.92
N ASP A 8 8.43 10.87 -8.17
CA ASP A 8 8.48 9.42 -7.94
C ASP A 8 8.44 9.11 -6.43
N LEU A 9 9.10 9.92 -5.58
CA LEU A 9 9.06 9.76 -4.11
C LEU A 9 7.69 10.11 -3.52
N ASP A 10 7.07 11.19 -3.99
CA ASP A 10 5.72 11.58 -3.57
C ASP A 10 4.69 10.54 -3.98
N SER A 11 4.82 9.98 -5.18
CA SER A 11 3.98 8.89 -5.65
C SER A 11 4.07 7.67 -4.72
N VAL A 12 5.29 7.25 -4.34
CA VAL A 12 5.50 6.12 -3.41
C VAL A 12 4.81 6.37 -2.06
N VAL A 13 4.97 7.57 -1.49
CA VAL A 13 4.37 7.93 -0.20
C VAL A 13 2.84 7.85 -0.28
N GLN A 14 2.24 8.47 -1.30
CA GLN A 14 0.79 8.50 -1.48
C GLN A 14 0.20 7.12 -1.76
N GLN A 15 0.87 6.32 -2.58
CA GLN A 15 0.44 4.95 -2.89
C GLN A 15 0.49 4.05 -1.66
N ALA A 16 1.57 4.11 -0.86
CA ALA A 16 1.70 3.27 0.32
C ALA A 16 0.68 3.61 1.41
N TRP A 17 0.28 4.87 1.53
CA TRP A 17 -0.79 5.29 2.46
C TRP A 17 -2.16 4.72 2.11
N LYS A 18 -2.43 4.37 0.84
CA LYS A 18 -3.68 3.75 0.41
C LYS A 18 -3.77 2.25 0.73
N LEU A 19 -2.65 1.57 0.95
CA LEU A 19 -2.63 0.12 1.18
C LEU A 19 -3.35 -0.29 2.47
N ARG A 20 -3.25 0.53 3.52
CA ARG A 20 -3.87 0.25 4.82
C ARG A 20 -5.40 0.22 4.75
N PRO A 21 -6.10 1.31 4.34
CA PRO A 21 -7.56 1.30 4.30
C PRO A 21 -8.09 0.18 3.39
N LEU A 22 -7.42 -0.12 2.28
CA LEU A 22 -7.80 -1.24 1.41
C LEU A 22 -7.66 -2.61 2.09
N THR A 23 -6.65 -2.78 2.95
CA THR A 23 -6.46 -4.03 3.71
C THR A 23 -7.50 -4.15 4.84
N GLU A 24 -7.83 -3.04 5.50
CA GLU A 24 -8.89 -2.99 6.53
C GLU A 24 -10.27 -3.27 5.90
N ASP A 25 -10.57 -2.67 4.75
CA ASP A 25 -11.80 -2.90 3.99
C ASP A 25 -11.92 -4.36 3.55
N TYR A 26 -10.84 -4.95 3.03
CA TYR A 26 -10.81 -6.36 2.64
C TYR A 26 -11.11 -7.29 3.82
N ASN A 27 -10.48 -7.06 4.98
CA ASN A 27 -10.69 -7.86 6.18
C ASN A 27 -12.11 -7.71 6.73
N SER A 28 -12.64 -6.48 6.77
CA SER A 28 -14.03 -6.20 7.17
C SER A 28 -15.04 -6.91 6.26
N LEU A 29 -14.79 -6.93 4.95
CA LEU A 29 -15.63 -7.65 3.98
C LEU A 29 -15.52 -9.17 4.18
N GLN A 30 -14.34 -9.69 4.50
CA GLN A 30 -14.15 -11.11 4.83
C GLN A 30 -14.95 -11.49 6.09
N GLU A 31 -14.87 -10.70 7.16
CA GLU A 31 -15.64 -10.92 8.39
C GLU A 31 -17.15 -10.91 8.14
N GLN A 32 -17.64 -9.98 7.29
CA GLN A 32 -19.05 -9.94 6.89
C GLN A 32 -19.45 -11.18 6.10
N ILE A 33 -18.61 -11.62 5.15
CA ILE A 33 -18.83 -12.85 4.38
C ILE A 33 -18.90 -14.06 5.30
N ASP A 34 -17.99 -14.17 6.27
CA ASP A 34 -17.94 -15.29 7.22
C ASP A 34 -19.16 -15.29 8.14
N CYS A 35 -19.54 -14.11 8.66
CA CYS A 35 -20.75 -13.93 9.45
C CYS A 35 -21.99 -14.44 8.68
N ILE A 36 -22.20 -13.96 7.44
CA ILE A 36 -23.36 -14.37 6.62
C ILE A 36 -23.25 -15.84 6.20
N SER A 37 -22.05 -16.35 5.94
CA SER A 37 -21.80 -17.75 5.59
C SER A 37 -22.01 -18.70 6.78
N SER A 38 -21.89 -18.21 8.01
CA SER A 38 -22.15 -18.99 9.23
C SER A 38 -23.63 -19.08 9.62
N LEU A 39 -24.49 -18.23 9.05
CA LEU A 39 -25.92 -18.24 9.36
C LEU A 39 -26.56 -19.60 8.99
N PRO A 40 -27.56 -20.07 9.75
CA PRO A 40 -28.31 -21.27 9.38
C PRO A 40 -28.94 -21.14 7.99
N SER A 41 -28.95 -22.21 7.20
CA SER A 41 -29.65 -22.25 5.90
C SER A 41 -31.16 -22.06 6.05
N THR A 42 -31.70 -22.35 7.24
CA THR A 42 -33.10 -22.11 7.63
C THR A 42 -33.39 -20.64 7.95
N THR A 43 -32.38 -19.77 8.04
CA THR A 43 -32.54 -18.32 8.10
C THR A 43 -32.90 -17.78 6.71
N GLN A 44 -34.01 -18.26 6.17
CA GLN A 44 -34.67 -17.65 5.03
C GLN A 44 -35.62 -16.59 5.55
N ILE A 45 -35.36 -15.35 5.15
CA ILE A 45 -36.33 -14.28 5.33
C ILE A 45 -37.43 -14.58 4.32
N ALA A 46 -38.64 -14.90 4.80
CA ALA A 46 -39.76 -15.33 3.97
C ALA A 46 -40.10 -14.36 2.82
N SER A 47 -39.68 -13.09 2.93
CA SER A 47 -39.88 -12.05 1.92
C SER A 47 -38.79 -11.95 0.84
N LEU A 48 -37.64 -12.62 0.99
CA LEU A 48 -36.53 -12.53 0.03
C LEU A 48 -35.85 -13.91 -0.20
N PRO A 49 -36.42 -14.76 -1.06
CA PRO A 49 -35.74 -15.96 -1.54
C PRO A 49 -34.40 -15.60 -2.20
N GLY A 50 -33.32 -16.32 -1.87
CA GLY A 50 -32.00 -16.05 -2.46
C GLY A 50 -31.28 -14.80 -1.92
N TRP A 51 -31.79 -14.17 -0.85
CA TRP A 51 -31.19 -12.96 -0.27
C TRP A 51 -29.73 -13.16 0.13
N ARG A 52 -29.43 -14.34 0.66
CA ARG A 52 -28.11 -14.70 1.17
C ARG A 52 -27.10 -14.80 0.04
N GLU A 53 -27.44 -15.52 -1.02
CA GLU A 53 -26.62 -15.67 -2.22
C GLU A 53 -26.39 -14.32 -2.89
N GLY A 54 -27.43 -13.49 -3.00
CA GLY A 54 -27.34 -12.14 -3.56
C GLY A 54 -26.44 -11.21 -2.74
N LEU A 55 -26.53 -11.27 -1.41
CA LEU A 55 -25.70 -10.47 -0.51
C LEU A 55 -24.24 -10.94 -0.51
N LEU A 56 -24.00 -12.25 -0.41
CA LEU A 56 -22.67 -12.84 -0.51
C LEU A 56 -22.01 -12.52 -1.86
N GLY A 57 -22.77 -12.56 -2.96
CA GLY A 57 -22.28 -12.16 -4.27
C GLY A 57 -21.78 -10.72 -4.30
N LYS A 58 -22.57 -9.78 -3.78
CA LYS A 58 -22.18 -8.36 -3.69
C LYS A 58 -20.95 -8.13 -2.81
N LEU A 59 -20.87 -8.81 -1.67
CA LEU A 59 -19.73 -8.69 -0.76
C LEU A 59 -18.45 -9.25 -1.39
N ARG A 60 -18.53 -10.39 -2.08
CA ARG A 60 -17.40 -10.98 -2.81
C ARG A 60 -16.89 -10.08 -3.93
N VAL A 61 -17.78 -9.41 -4.67
CA VAL A 61 -17.38 -8.43 -5.69
C VAL A 61 -16.60 -7.29 -5.04
N LYS A 62 -17.14 -6.66 -3.99
CA LYS A 62 -16.44 -5.58 -3.26
C LYS A 62 -15.09 -6.04 -2.69
N GLN A 63 -15.04 -7.25 -2.16
CA GLN A 63 -13.82 -7.83 -1.60
C GLN A 63 -12.77 -8.01 -2.69
N ASN A 64 -13.18 -8.51 -3.86
CA ASN A 64 -12.31 -8.67 -5.01
C ASN A 64 -11.81 -7.33 -5.55
N ASP A 65 -12.67 -6.31 -5.58
CA ASP A 65 -12.29 -4.95 -5.99
C ASP A 65 -11.22 -4.36 -5.06
N ALA A 66 -11.41 -4.47 -3.74
CA ALA A 66 -10.44 -4.02 -2.75
C ALA A 66 -9.09 -4.77 -2.87
N LEU A 67 -9.14 -6.07 -3.12
CA LEU A 67 -7.95 -6.89 -3.35
C LEU A 67 -7.22 -6.50 -4.64
N ASN A 68 -7.95 -6.29 -5.74
CA ASN A 68 -7.37 -5.91 -7.02
C ASN A 68 -6.74 -4.51 -6.97
N GLU A 69 -7.39 -3.55 -6.31
CA GLU A 69 -6.83 -2.21 -6.12
C GLU A 69 -5.54 -2.28 -5.29
N ARG A 70 -5.55 -3.07 -4.21
CA ARG A 70 -4.36 -3.29 -3.38
C ARG A 70 -3.21 -3.91 -4.19
N GLU A 71 -3.45 -4.97 -4.95
CA GLU A 71 -2.40 -5.59 -5.77
C GLU A 71 -1.89 -4.67 -6.88
N SER A 72 -2.77 -3.85 -7.48
CA SER A 72 -2.39 -2.82 -8.45
C SER A 72 -1.44 -1.78 -7.84
N ILE A 73 -1.75 -1.29 -6.63
CA ILE A 73 -0.89 -0.37 -5.90
C ILE A 73 0.45 -1.03 -5.55
N LEU A 74 0.45 -2.30 -5.10
CA LEU A 74 1.68 -3.03 -4.81
C LEU A 74 2.57 -3.21 -6.05
N ALA A 75 1.98 -3.52 -7.21
CA ALA A 75 2.71 -3.62 -8.46
C ALA A 75 3.30 -2.27 -8.91
N SER A 76 2.53 -1.18 -8.75
CA SER A 76 2.99 0.18 -9.05
C SER A 76 4.12 0.63 -8.12
N LEU A 77 4.02 0.31 -6.82
CA LEU A 77 5.05 0.57 -5.84
C LEU A 77 6.34 -0.18 -6.16
N ASN A 78 6.27 -1.49 -6.43
CA ASN A 78 7.46 -2.27 -6.83
C ASN A 78 8.13 -1.66 -8.06
N THR A 79 7.35 -1.33 -9.09
CA THR A 79 7.88 -0.71 -10.32
C THR A 79 8.57 0.63 -10.03
N THR A 80 8.00 1.45 -9.15
CA THR A 80 8.55 2.77 -8.81
C THR A 80 9.80 2.63 -7.93
N LEU A 81 9.80 1.72 -6.96
CA LEU A 81 10.94 1.41 -6.11
C LEU A 81 12.10 0.82 -6.92
N ASP A 82 11.82 -0.06 -7.89
CA ASP A 82 12.82 -0.62 -8.80
C ASP A 82 13.47 0.47 -9.66
N ARG A 83 12.65 1.40 -10.20
CA ARG A 83 13.15 2.56 -10.94
C ARG A 83 14.02 3.48 -10.08
N LEU A 84 13.61 3.72 -8.83
CA LEU A 84 14.39 4.49 -7.88
C LEU A 84 15.73 3.79 -7.57
N THR A 85 15.72 2.47 -7.37
CA THR A 85 16.91 1.67 -6.99
C THR A 85 17.90 1.57 -8.16
N ALA A 86 17.40 1.31 -9.36
CA ALA A 86 18.21 1.31 -10.57
C ALA A 86 18.89 2.67 -10.81
N SER A 87 18.23 3.75 -10.39
CA SER A 87 18.76 5.09 -10.54
C SER A 87 19.77 5.50 -9.46
N THR A 88 19.62 5.02 -8.23
CA THR A 88 20.56 5.30 -7.13
C THR A 88 21.89 4.55 -7.31
N SER A 89 21.87 3.39 -7.98
CA SER A 89 23.06 2.63 -8.37
C SER A 89 23.89 3.29 -9.48
N VAL A 90 23.34 4.24 -10.24
CA VAL A 90 24.01 4.87 -11.39
C VAL A 90 24.47 6.27 -11.00
N LYS A 91 25.66 6.34 -10.38
CA LYS A 91 26.54 7.53 -10.21
C LYS A 91 25.83 8.86 -9.92
N GLY A 92 25.81 9.24 -8.65
CA GLY A 92 25.72 10.66 -8.29
C GLY A 92 25.11 10.99 -6.93
N LEU A 93 24.54 10.01 -6.22
CA LEU A 93 24.06 10.20 -4.86
C LEU A 93 25.26 10.18 -3.90
N SER A 94 25.50 11.28 -3.18
CA SER A 94 26.58 11.42 -2.20
C SER A 94 26.39 10.42 -1.05
N HIS A 95 27.44 10.11 -0.29
CA HIS A 95 27.43 9.14 0.81
C HIS A 95 26.34 9.38 1.88
N THR A 96 25.82 10.61 2.02
CA THR A 96 24.67 10.95 2.87
C THR A 96 23.33 10.47 2.31
N SER A 97 23.16 10.47 0.99
CA SER A 97 21.89 10.17 0.33
C SER A 97 21.60 8.67 0.14
N VAL A 98 22.63 7.81 0.14
CA VAL A 98 22.44 6.35 0.07
C VAL A 98 21.86 5.80 1.37
N ALA A 99 22.35 6.25 2.53
CA ALA A 99 21.81 5.84 3.82
C ALA A 99 20.37 6.34 4.03
N ASP A 100 20.08 7.59 3.64
CA ASP A 100 18.72 8.14 3.67
C ASP A 100 17.77 7.41 2.71
N TYR A 101 18.29 6.96 1.55
CA TYR A 101 17.55 6.12 0.60
C TYR A 101 17.25 4.72 1.17
N GLU A 102 18.24 4.03 1.73
CA GLU A 102 18.06 2.72 2.37
C GLU A 102 17.07 2.79 3.56
N LEU A 103 17.15 3.85 4.37
CA LEU A 103 16.20 4.11 5.45
C LEU A 103 14.78 4.32 4.92
N PHE A 104 14.61 5.13 3.88
CA PHE A 104 13.32 5.37 3.23
C PHE A 104 12.76 4.06 2.66
N ILE A 105 13.49 3.43 1.74
CA ILE A 105 13.06 2.20 1.06
C ILE A 105 12.78 1.08 2.07
N GLY A 106 13.64 0.89 3.07
CA GLY A 106 13.45 -0.10 4.12
C GLY A 106 12.19 0.13 4.95
N HIS A 107 11.84 1.40 5.24
CA HIS A 107 10.59 1.72 5.92
C HIS A 107 9.37 1.40 5.04
N PHE A 108 9.41 1.73 3.75
CA PHE A 108 8.31 1.45 2.83
C PHE A 108 8.12 -0.05 2.58
N TYR A 109 9.20 -0.84 2.47
CA TYR A 109 9.09 -2.31 2.43
C TYR A 109 8.48 -2.88 3.71
N LYS A 110 8.85 -2.36 4.88
CA LYS A 110 8.22 -2.76 6.14
C LYS A 110 6.73 -2.44 6.17
N LEU A 111 6.35 -1.25 5.68
CA LEU A 111 4.96 -0.82 5.60
C LEU A 111 4.14 -1.74 4.69
N VAL A 112 4.66 -1.99 3.48
CA VAL A 112 4.08 -2.88 2.46
C VAL A 112 3.96 -4.32 2.98
N ASN A 113 5.02 -4.86 3.59
CA ASN A 113 5.00 -6.22 4.12
C ASN A 113 4.08 -6.34 5.36
N SER A 114 4.01 -5.31 6.20
CA SER A 114 3.07 -5.30 7.34
C SER A 114 1.62 -5.35 6.85
N THR A 115 1.28 -4.62 5.78
CA THR A 115 -0.05 -4.72 5.13
C THR A 115 -0.29 -6.04 4.39
N ARG A 116 0.74 -6.89 4.23
CA ARG A 116 0.60 -8.25 3.70
C ARG A 116 0.35 -9.28 4.80
N THR A 117 0.90 -9.08 6.00
CA THR A 117 0.99 -10.14 7.00
C THR A 117 0.24 -9.86 8.30
N SER A 118 -0.20 -8.63 8.58
CA SER A 118 -0.83 -8.31 9.86
C SER A 118 -1.87 -7.19 9.77
N SER A 119 -2.94 -7.31 10.57
CA SER A 119 -3.95 -6.27 10.74
C SER A 119 -3.47 -5.11 11.65
N SER A 120 -2.38 -5.30 12.41
CA SER A 120 -1.83 -4.26 13.27
C SER A 120 -0.90 -3.33 12.47
N PHE A 121 -1.46 -2.30 11.87
CA PHE A 121 -0.72 -1.21 11.27
C PHE A 121 -0.53 -0.09 12.29
N ILE A 122 0.71 0.32 12.58
CA ILE A 122 0.96 1.47 13.46
C ILE A 122 0.64 2.75 12.65
N PRO A 123 -0.41 3.52 12.99
CA PRO A 123 -0.59 4.87 12.47
C PRO A 123 0.38 5.77 13.22
N ALA A 124 1.62 5.78 12.78
CA ALA A 124 2.52 6.84 13.16
C ALA A 124 2.70 7.74 11.93
N PRO A 125 2.81 9.07 12.09
CA PRO A 125 3.53 9.84 11.09
C PRO A 125 4.85 9.13 10.76
N LEU A 126 5.33 9.25 9.51
CA LEU A 126 6.63 8.72 9.11
C LEU A 126 7.62 8.93 10.27
N PRO A 127 8.27 7.87 10.79
CA PRO A 127 9.19 8.02 11.92
C PRO A 127 10.12 9.19 11.63
N THR A 128 10.38 10.04 12.63
CA THR A 128 11.07 11.33 12.42
C THR A 128 12.36 11.17 11.60
N THR A 129 13.07 10.06 11.82
CA THR A 129 14.23 9.64 11.04
C THR A 129 13.91 9.48 9.55
N VAL A 130 12.86 8.73 9.19
CA VAL A 130 12.42 8.50 7.81
C VAL A 130 11.90 9.78 7.18
N SER A 131 11.17 10.62 7.92
CA SER A 131 10.68 11.92 7.42
C SER A 131 11.85 12.87 7.11
N THR A 132 12.89 12.86 7.94
CA THR A 132 14.10 13.67 7.74
C THR A 132 14.92 13.16 6.56
N SER A 133 15.09 11.84 6.45
CA SER A 133 15.73 11.18 5.30
C SER A 133 14.99 11.48 4.00
N LEU A 134 13.66 11.41 4.00
CA LEU A 134 12.84 11.78 2.84
C LEU A 134 13.01 13.25 2.45
N HIS A 135 13.03 14.17 3.43
CA HIS A 135 13.22 15.59 3.15
C HIS A 135 14.60 15.89 2.54
N ARG A 136 15.66 15.27 3.06
CA ARG A 136 17.02 15.37 2.50
C ARG A 136 17.10 14.79 1.10
N LEU A 137 16.49 13.62 0.89
CA LEU A 137 16.44 12.97 -0.42
C LEU A 137 15.71 13.84 -1.45
N LYS A 138 14.59 14.47 -1.06
CA LYS A 138 13.87 15.42 -1.92
C LYS A 138 14.73 16.63 -2.27
N SER A 139 15.42 17.22 -1.28
CA SER A 139 16.30 18.36 -1.50
C SER A 139 17.44 18.03 -2.45
N ASP A 140 18.11 16.89 -2.27
CA ASP A 140 19.21 16.44 -3.15
C ASP A 140 18.74 16.17 -4.59
N LEU A 141 17.52 15.66 -4.77
CA LEU A 141 16.94 15.45 -6.10
C LEU A 141 16.54 16.75 -6.78
N GLN A 142 16.06 17.76 -6.03
CA GLN A 142 15.76 19.08 -6.58
C GLN A 142 17.02 19.82 -7.04
N ILE A 143 18.10 19.75 -6.26
CA ILE A 143 19.38 20.42 -6.56
C ILE A 143 19.99 19.90 -7.86
N LYS A 144 19.76 18.62 -8.24
CA LYS A 144 20.30 18.02 -9.47
C LYS A 144 19.48 18.28 -10.75
N ILE A 145 18.31 18.89 -10.63
CA ILE A 145 17.45 19.27 -11.75
C ILE A 145 17.76 20.72 -12.20
N SER A 146 18.41 21.51 -11.34
CA SER A 146 18.96 22.85 -11.65
C SER A 146 20.37 22.76 -12.23
#